data_AF-W7Z218-F1
#
_entry.id   AF-W7Z218-F1
#
_cell.length_a   1.000
_cell.length_b   1.000
_cell.length_c   1.000
_cell.angle_alpha   90.00
_cell.angle_beta   90.00
_cell.angle_gamma   90.00
#
_symmetry.space_group_name_H-M   'P 1'
#
loop_
_entity.id
_entity.type
_entity.pdbx_description
1 polymer ?
#
loop_
_entity_poly.entity_id
_entity_poly.type
_entity_poly.pdbx_seq_one_letter_code
_entity_poly.pdbx_strand_id
1 'polypeptide(L)'
;MLNYSNKQGIKCFLIAMSLLTVLASFAGQATAQSSSAAAVASPVATEAITPTSWCFDPKHQDNQFFMKNGIAYISFKPLSEMFSDLIWTYDSKKGQLTIVGPNRKLSWKVNSKRAVFNGVPRTMSAAPTLKNGTLALPIRDLLQFVGGNIKGYPDGTMNVSYAVLNVVSGNTNTHYWVRRDNGIVYMNSGTDLPHTIGQTNVRANGYYTIHFSNLSNNSAMLTVNHNYGEPSMGNDIYKVFIHNGKVIRESKVSYYGMFPTISTAQVDNMSVMLNGSELQLVNTEGIVKQRYDLKKLGGIDESYTIEYASALDGILLIRPYGTQSLLLVDVKAGTRTVLYQELLSKEAQAPFELRIMTRCLRRLRISVL
;
A
#
# COMPACT_ATOMS: atom_id res chain seq x y z
N MET A 1 -30.78 -62.28 -33.37
CA MET A 1 -32.13 -62.21 -32.78
C MET A 1 -32.55 -60.74 -32.80
N LEU A 2 -33.61 -60.48 -33.59
CA LEU A 2 -34.68 -59.47 -33.46
C LEU A 2 -34.39 -58.16 -32.70
N ASN A 3 -34.82 -56.96 -33.10
CA ASN A 3 -35.41 -56.37 -34.31
C ASN A 3 -35.81 -54.92 -33.90
N TYR A 4 -35.95 -54.01 -34.88
CA TYR A 4 -36.86 -52.84 -34.88
C TYR A 4 -36.56 -51.64 -33.94
N SER A 5 -36.94 -50.37 -34.19
CA SER A 5 -37.49 -49.56 -35.31
C SER A 5 -38.01 -48.27 -34.61
N ASN A 6 -37.49 -47.07 -34.92
CA ASN A 6 -38.05 -46.09 -35.88
C ASN A 6 -39.27 -45.28 -35.39
N LYS A 7 -39.12 -43.94 -35.50
CA LYS A 7 -40.10 -42.87 -35.84
C LYS A 7 -41.42 -42.75 -35.06
N GLN A 8 -41.73 -41.50 -34.68
CA GLN A 8 -42.88 -40.63 -35.06
C GLN A 8 -42.78 -39.38 -34.13
N GLY A 9 -42.85 -38.11 -34.53
CA GLY A 9 -43.68 -37.43 -35.52
C GLY A 9 -44.76 -36.60 -34.79
N ILE A 10 -45.14 -35.43 -35.35
CA ILE A 10 -46.47 -34.76 -35.20
C ILE A 10 -46.63 -33.90 -33.91
N LYS A 11 -47.12 -32.64 -33.89
CA LYS A 11 -47.75 -31.70 -34.84
C LYS A 11 -47.69 -30.27 -34.30
N CYS A 12 -47.75 -29.31 -35.22
CA CYS A 12 -48.18 -27.93 -35.00
C CYS A 12 -49.51 -27.85 -34.23
N PHE A 13 -49.62 -26.88 -33.32
CA PHE A 13 -50.91 -26.32 -32.94
C PHE A 13 -50.83 -24.79 -32.97
N LEU A 14 -51.51 -24.24 -33.97
CA LEU A 14 -51.96 -22.85 -34.03
C LEU A 14 -53.02 -22.66 -32.93
N ILE A 15 -52.82 -21.69 -32.04
CA ILE A 15 -53.91 -21.07 -31.31
C ILE A 15 -53.78 -19.56 -31.50
N ALA A 16 -54.69 -19.03 -32.31
CA ALA A 16 -55.07 -17.63 -32.29
C ALA A 16 -55.95 -17.40 -31.07
N MET A 17 -55.63 -16.40 -30.24
CA MET A 17 -56.62 -15.84 -29.31
C MET A 17 -56.33 -14.37 -29.02
N SER A 18 -57.18 -13.55 -29.63
CA SER A 18 -57.82 -12.33 -29.11
C SER A 18 -57.00 -11.31 -28.32
N LEU A 19 -56.93 -10.12 -28.91
CA LEU A 19 -56.89 -8.82 -28.26
C LEU A 19 -57.76 -8.76 -27.00
N LEU A 20 -57.17 -8.33 -25.90
CA LEU A 20 -57.85 -7.49 -24.91
C LEU A 20 -56.87 -6.37 -24.49
N THR A 21 -57.09 -5.18 -25.04
CA THR A 21 -56.40 -3.95 -24.67
C THR A 21 -56.93 -3.45 -23.33
N VAL A 22 -56.13 -3.60 -22.27
CA VAL A 22 -56.29 -2.82 -21.03
C VAL A 22 -55.41 -1.59 -21.15
N LEU A 23 -56.04 -0.45 -21.43
CA LEU A 23 -55.46 0.88 -21.25
C LEU A 23 -55.38 1.15 -19.74
N ALA A 24 -54.25 0.81 -19.13
CA ALA A 24 -53.86 1.32 -17.83
C ALA A 24 -52.90 2.50 -18.05
N SER A 25 -53.38 3.70 -17.76
CA SER A 25 -52.62 4.94 -17.70
C SER A 25 -51.61 4.87 -16.55
N PHE A 26 -50.41 4.38 -16.84
CA PHE A 26 -49.26 4.61 -15.98
C PHE A 26 -48.74 6.02 -16.26
N ALA A 27 -49.04 6.93 -15.34
CA ALA A 27 -48.35 8.20 -15.22
C ALA A 27 -46.83 7.93 -15.16
N GLY A 28 -46.10 8.54 -16.09
CA GLY A 28 -44.67 8.37 -16.22
C GLY A 28 -43.94 8.81 -14.96
N GLN A 29 -43.43 7.84 -14.20
CA GLN A 29 -42.27 8.07 -13.36
C GLN A 29 -41.05 7.93 -14.27
N ALA A 30 -40.53 9.07 -14.72
CA ALA A 30 -39.19 9.15 -15.25
C ALA A 30 -38.23 8.70 -14.14
N THR A 31 -37.79 7.45 -14.20
CA THR A 31 -36.62 7.01 -13.46
C THR A 31 -35.42 7.75 -14.03
N ALA A 32 -35.06 8.85 -13.38
CA ALA A 32 -33.77 9.49 -13.58
C ALA A 32 -32.70 8.47 -13.21
N GLN A 33 -32.22 7.72 -14.21
CA GLN A 33 -30.94 7.02 -14.13
C GLN A 33 -29.88 8.10 -13.97
N SER A 34 -29.51 8.37 -12.72
CA SER A 34 -28.30 9.06 -12.35
C SER A 34 -27.13 8.21 -12.81
N SER A 35 -26.78 8.38 -14.09
CA SER A 35 -25.49 8.01 -14.63
C SER A 35 -24.48 8.92 -13.96
N SER A 36 -24.01 8.51 -12.78
CA SER A 36 -22.78 9.05 -12.21
C SER A 36 -21.65 8.66 -13.15
N ALA A 37 -21.40 9.51 -14.15
CA ALA A 37 -20.16 9.49 -14.89
C ALA A 37 -19.05 9.50 -13.85
N ALA A 38 -18.34 8.38 -13.72
CA ALA A 38 -17.17 8.28 -12.87
C ALA A 38 -16.21 9.37 -13.35
N ALA A 39 -16.06 10.43 -12.55
CA ALA A 39 -15.11 11.49 -12.83
C ALA A 39 -13.75 10.83 -13.04
N VAL A 40 -13.24 10.92 -14.27
CA VAL A 40 -11.89 10.47 -14.58
C VAL A 40 -10.98 11.34 -13.74
N ALA A 41 -10.41 10.76 -12.68
CA ALA A 41 -9.52 11.47 -11.79
C ALA A 41 -8.41 12.11 -12.61
N SER A 42 -8.24 13.44 -12.46
CA SER A 42 -7.14 14.16 -13.10
C SER A 42 -5.81 13.46 -12.83
N PRO A 43 -4.92 13.35 -13.82
CA PRO A 43 -3.62 12.71 -13.62
C PRO A 43 -2.88 13.41 -12.49
N VAL A 44 -2.59 12.66 -11.43
CA VAL A 44 -1.87 13.20 -10.27
C VAL A 44 -0.42 13.46 -10.69
N ALA A 45 0.09 14.66 -10.41
CA ALA A 45 1.46 15.04 -10.77
C ALA A 45 2.48 14.03 -10.19
N THR A 46 3.53 13.76 -10.98
CA THR A 46 4.66 12.92 -10.57
C THR A 46 5.65 13.76 -9.77
N GLU A 47 5.97 13.34 -8.56
CA GLU A 47 6.98 14.00 -7.72
C GLU A 47 8.38 13.44 -7.98
N ALA A 48 9.41 14.29 -7.94
CA ALA A 48 10.78 13.84 -8.17
C ALA A 48 11.31 13.04 -6.97
N ILE A 49 11.87 11.86 -7.22
CA ILE A 49 12.57 11.05 -6.21
C ILE A 49 14.08 11.22 -6.41
N THR A 50 14.76 11.75 -5.39
CA THR A 50 16.21 11.87 -5.39
C THR A 50 16.84 10.47 -5.32
N PRO A 51 17.76 10.12 -6.23
CA PRO A 51 18.50 8.86 -6.13
C PRO A 51 19.36 8.78 -4.87
N THR A 52 19.34 7.64 -4.20
CA THR A 52 20.32 7.31 -3.16
C THR A 52 21.64 6.98 -3.85
N SER A 53 22.75 7.36 -3.22
CA SER A 53 24.10 7.13 -3.75
C SER A 53 24.98 6.39 -2.74
N TRP A 54 25.80 5.47 -3.23
CA TRP A 54 26.76 4.69 -2.46
C TRP A 54 28.15 4.83 -3.09
N CYS A 55 29.17 5.07 -2.28
CA CYS A 55 30.55 5.18 -2.72
C CYS A 55 31.32 3.91 -2.39
N PHE A 56 32.11 3.43 -3.34
CA PHE A 56 32.98 2.28 -3.20
C PHE A 56 34.41 2.66 -3.56
N ASP A 57 35.36 2.22 -2.74
CA ASP A 57 36.78 2.42 -2.98
C ASP A 57 37.43 1.08 -3.38
N PRO A 58 37.86 0.92 -4.66
CA PRO A 58 38.61 -0.26 -5.11
C PRO A 58 39.89 -0.58 -4.33
N LYS A 59 40.43 0.36 -3.54
CA LYS A 59 41.58 0.12 -2.65
C LYS A 59 41.17 -0.61 -1.37
N HIS A 60 39.90 -0.53 -0.97
CA HIS A 60 39.33 -1.17 0.22
C HIS A 60 38.35 -2.25 -0.20
N GLN A 61 38.87 -3.46 -0.49
CA GLN A 61 38.08 -4.60 -0.92
C GLN A 61 37.89 -5.60 0.22
N ASP A 62 36.70 -6.21 0.26
CA ASP A 62 36.33 -7.21 1.25
C ASP A 62 35.39 -8.27 0.64
N ASN A 63 34.63 -8.97 1.48
CA ASN A 63 33.63 -9.94 1.02
C ASN A 63 32.36 -9.29 0.45
N GLN A 64 32.11 -8.02 0.73
CA GLN A 64 30.95 -7.26 0.28
C GLN A 64 31.19 -6.53 -1.03
N PHE A 65 32.40 -6.04 -1.27
CA PHE A 65 32.78 -5.36 -2.49
C PHE A 65 34.21 -5.74 -2.91
N PHE A 66 34.40 -6.05 -4.20
CA PHE A 66 35.72 -6.38 -4.72
C PHE A 66 35.83 -6.22 -6.24
N MET A 67 37.06 -6.15 -6.73
CA MET A 67 37.39 -6.11 -8.15
C MET A 67 37.90 -7.49 -8.58
N LYS A 68 37.41 -7.99 -9.72
CA LYS A 68 37.93 -9.20 -10.36
C LYS A 68 38.01 -8.97 -11.85
N ASN A 69 39.23 -9.02 -12.41
CA ASN A 69 39.50 -8.77 -13.83
C ASN A 69 38.92 -7.43 -14.33
N GLY A 70 39.08 -6.37 -13.55
CA GLY A 70 38.53 -5.04 -13.87
C GLY A 70 37.02 -4.90 -13.70
N ILE A 71 36.32 -5.92 -13.19
CA ILE A 71 34.88 -5.90 -12.95
C ILE A 71 34.62 -5.73 -11.45
N ALA A 72 33.80 -4.74 -11.12
CA ALA A 72 33.33 -4.50 -9.77
C ALA A 72 32.20 -5.47 -9.41
N TYR A 73 32.37 -6.17 -8.30
CA TYR A 73 31.40 -7.08 -7.73
C TYR A 73 30.94 -6.55 -6.38
N ILE A 74 29.63 -6.69 -6.12
CA ILE A 74 29.04 -6.45 -4.81
C ILE A 74 28.27 -7.70 -4.39
N SER A 75 28.32 -8.05 -3.11
CA SER A 75 27.62 -9.20 -2.58
C SER A 75 26.10 -9.00 -2.55
N PHE A 76 25.37 -10.12 -2.57
CA PHE A 76 23.92 -10.16 -2.68
C PHE A 76 23.20 -9.33 -1.59
N LYS A 77 23.67 -9.39 -0.34
CA LYS A 77 23.04 -8.70 0.79
C LYS A 77 23.03 -7.16 0.61
N PRO A 78 24.17 -6.47 0.51
CA PRO A 78 24.19 -5.02 0.30
C PRO A 78 23.46 -4.62 -1.00
N LEU A 79 23.49 -5.43 -2.05
CA LEU A 79 22.66 -5.16 -3.24
C LEU A 79 21.17 -5.20 -2.94
N SER A 80 20.69 -6.19 -2.19
CA SER A 80 19.28 -6.27 -1.81
C SER A 80 18.83 -5.10 -0.93
N GLU A 81 19.74 -4.50 -0.16
CA GLU A 81 19.50 -3.31 0.64
C GLU A 81 19.51 -2.02 -0.22
N MET A 82 20.43 -1.92 -1.18
CA MET A 82 20.52 -0.79 -2.12
C MET A 82 19.31 -0.70 -3.04
N PHE A 83 18.85 -1.85 -3.54
CA PHE A 83 17.70 -1.98 -4.43
C PHE A 83 16.50 -2.56 -3.67
N SER A 84 16.17 -1.91 -2.56
CA SER A 84 15.17 -2.37 -1.58
C SER A 84 13.73 -2.39 -2.09
N ASP A 85 13.46 -1.80 -3.26
CA ASP A 85 12.17 -1.89 -3.93
C ASP A 85 12.05 -3.07 -4.91
N LEU A 86 13.05 -3.97 -4.91
CA LEU A 86 13.05 -5.21 -5.67
C LEU A 86 12.98 -6.42 -4.74
N ILE A 87 12.39 -7.51 -5.23
CA ILE A 87 12.35 -8.79 -4.53
C ILE A 87 13.47 -9.67 -5.05
N TRP A 88 14.31 -10.13 -4.12
CA TRP A 88 15.51 -10.90 -4.39
C TRP A 88 15.34 -12.34 -3.88
N THR A 89 15.58 -13.33 -4.74
CA THR A 89 15.52 -14.75 -4.37
C THR A 89 16.69 -15.50 -4.94
N TYR A 90 17.41 -16.24 -4.11
CA TYR A 90 18.52 -17.09 -4.54
C TYR A 90 18.26 -18.55 -4.16
N ASP A 91 18.05 -19.39 -5.18
CA ASP A 91 17.99 -20.84 -5.02
C ASP A 91 19.42 -21.40 -5.09
N SER A 92 20.00 -21.69 -3.92
CA SER A 92 21.37 -22.19 -3.81
C SER A 92 21.54 -23.60 -4.39
N LYS A 93 20.48 -24.42 -4.44
CA LYS A 93 20.52 -25.76 -5.03
C LYS A 93 20.62 -25.71 -6.55
N LYS A 94 19.89 -24.77 -7.17
CA LYS A 94 19.93 -24.54 -8.63
C LYS A 94 21.02 -23.55 -9.05
N GLY A 95 21.63 -22.86 -8.09
CA GLY A 95 22.55 -21.74 -8.34
C GLY A 95 21.87 -20.62 -9.11
N GLN A 96 20.60 -20.35 -8.82
CA GLN A 96 19.74 -19.48 -9.62
C GLN A 96 19.31 -18.25 -8.82
N LEU A 97 19.71 -17.08 -9.27
CA LEU A 97 19.21 -15.80 -8.77
C LEU A 97 17.97 -15.38 -9.57
N THR A 98 16.96 -14.87 -8.86
CA THR A 98 15.81 -14.18 -9.43
C THR A 98 15.66 -12.81 -8.75
N ILE A 99 15.50 -11.76 -9.56
CA ILE A 99 15.19 -10.41 -9.08
C ILE A 99 13.90 -9.95 -9.76
N VAL A 100 12.92 -9.49 -9.00
CA VAL A 100 11.60 -9.08 -9.51
C VAL A 100 11.28 -7.67 -9.04
N GLY A 101 10.76 -6.84 -9.95
CA GLY A 101 10.18 -5.55 -9.63
C GLY A 101 9.24 -5.08 -10.75
N PRO A 102 8.61 -3.89 -10.61
CA PRO A 102 7.71 -3.37 -11.61
C PRO A 102 8.32 -3.34 -13.02
N ASN A 103 7.65 -4.00 -13.97
CA ASN A 103 8.04 -4.15 -15.37
C ASN A 103 9.40 -4.84 -15.61
N ARG A 104 9.94 -5.56 -14.61
CA ARG A 104 11.27 -6.16 -14.71
C ARG A 104 11.38 -7.46 -13.92
N LYS A 105 11.98 -8.46 -14.57
CA LYS A 105 12.37 -9.73 -13.96
C LYS A 105 13.70 -10.16 -14.55
N LEU A 106 14.67 -10.39 -13.67
CA LEU A 106 15.96 -10.97 -14.00
C LEU A 106 16.02 -12.40 -13.47
N SER A 107 16.46 -13.32 -14.30
CA SER A 107 16.84 -14.68 -13.90
C SER A 107 18.29 -14.90 -14.32
N TRP A 108 19.17 -15.15 -13.36
CA TRP A 108 20.60 -15.26 -13.60
C TRP A 108 21.25 -16.43 -12.84
N LYS A 109 21.83 -17.38 -13.59
CA LYS A 109 22.54 -18.52 -13.02
C LYS A 109 23.98 -18.15 -12.63
N VAL A 110 24.43 -18.61 -11.48
CA VAL A 110 25.81 -18.48 -11.00
C VAL A 110 26.77 -19.12 -12.00
N ASN A 111 27.93 -18.48 -12.20
CA ASN A 111 28.97 -18.86 -13.15
C ASN A 111 28.52 -18.86 -14.64
N SER A 112 27.34 -18.31 -14.95
CA SER A 112 26.88 -18.09 -16.32
C SER A 112 26.87 -16.60 -16.67
N LYS A 113 27.44 -16.23 -17.82
CA LYS A 113 27.25 -14.89 -18.41
C LYS A 113 25.88 -14.72 -19.08
N ARG A 114 25.13 -15.81 -19.27
CA ARG A 114 23.76 -15.75 -19.81
C ARG A 114 22.78 -15.52 -18.69
N ALA A 115 21.98 -14.47 -18.82
CA ALA A 115 20.83 -14.16 -17.99
C ALA A 115 19.57 -14.07 -18.85
N VAL A 116 18.40 -14.07 -18.21
CA VAL A 116 17.11 -13.87 -18.87
C VAL A 116 16.45 -12.66 -18.27
N PHE A 117 16.18 -11.65 -19.09
CA PHE A 117 15.52 -10.41 -18.69
C PHE A 117 14.14 -10.33 -19.35
N ASN A 118 13.07 -10.29 -18.54
CA ASN A 118 11.69 -10.29 -19.03
C ASN A 118 11.42 -11.40 -20.06
N GLY A 119 11.99 -12.59 -19.84
CA GLY A 119 11.88 -13.73 -20.76
C GLY A 119 12.87 -13.71 -21.94
N VAL A 120 13.58 -12.61 -22.16
CA VAL A 120 14.55 -12.46 -23.26
C VAL A 120 15.97 -12.79 -22.78
N PRO A 121 16.66 -13.78 -23.38
CA PRO A 121 18.06 -14.05 -23.07
C PRO A 121 18.97 -12.86 -23.37
N ARG A 122 19.91 -12.58 -22.47
CA ARG A 122 20.94 -11.55 -22.63
C ARG A 122 22.30 -12.06 -22.16
N THR A 123 23.35 -11.64 -22.85
CA THR A 123 24.73 -11.89 -22.44
C THR A 123 25.23 -10.71 -21.62
N MET A 124 25.68 -10.99 -20.41
CA MET A 124 26.18 -10.02 -19.44
C MET A 124 27.71 -9.90 -19.53
N SER A 125 28.29 -8.83 -19.00
CA SER A 125 29.74 -8.60 -19.05
C SER A 125 30.53 -9.66 -18.25
N ALA A 126 29.98 -10.08 -17.11
CA ALA A 126 30.55 -11.08 -16.20
C ALA A 126 29.48 -12.08 -15.76
N ALA A 127 29.90 -13.17 -15.10
CA ALA A 127 28.96 -14.05 -14.42
C ALA A 127 28.86 -13.66 -12.92
N PRO A 128 27.70 -13.87 -12.26
CA PRO A 128 27.60 -13.87 -10.82
C PRO A 128 28.49 -14.99 -10.30
N THR A 129 29.15 -14.76 -9.17
CA THR A 129 30.15 -15.67 -8.64
C THR A 129 29.98 -15.83 -7.14
N LEU A 130 30.49 -16.93 -6.59
CA LEU A 130 30.57 -17.13 -5.15
C LEU A 130 31.95 -16.67 -4.68
N LYS A 131 31.98 -15.69 -3.78
CA LYS A 131 33.19 -15.30 -3.05
C LYS A 131 33.00 -15.72 -1.60
N ASN A 132 33.82 -16.65 -1.11
CA ASN A 132 33.74 -17.16 0.26
C ASN A 132 32.32 -17.62 0.63
N GLY A 133 31.67 -18.36 -0.27
CA GLY A 133 30.28 -18.83 -0.10
C GLY A 133 29.19 -17.78 -0.30
N THR A 134 29.54 -16.50 -0.47
CA THR A 134 28.58 -15.42 -0.67
C THR A 134 28.40 -15.12 -2.15
N LEU A 135 27.15 -15.08 -2.62
CA LEU A 135 26.82 -14.67 -3.98
C LEU A 135 27.20 -13.20 -4.19
N ALA A 136 27.94 -12.92 -5.26
CA ALA A 136 28.31 -11.58 -5.68
C ALA A 136 27.98 -11.37 -7.15
N LEU A 137 27.52 -10.17 -7.48
CA LEU A 137 27.06 -9.78 -8.80
C LEU A 137 27.92 -8.67 -9.40
N PRO A 138 28.16 -8.69 -10.72
CA PRO A 138 28.80 -7.56 -11.40
C PRO A 138 27.84 -6.36 -11.39
N ILE A 139 28.23 -5.29 -10.69
CA ILE A 139 27.32 -4.16 -10.41
C ILE A 139 26.87 -3.43 -11.68
N ARG A 140 27.75 -3.31 -12.68
CA ARG A 140 27.43 -2.62 -13.95
C ARG A 140 26.26 -3.29 -14.69
N ASP A 141 26.28 -4.61 -14.82
CA ASP A 141 25.22 -5.36 -15.51
C ASP A 141 23.89 -5.23 -14.75
N LEU A 142 23.95 -5.26 -13.42
CA LEU A 142 22.78 -5.09 -12.58
C LEU A 142 22.19 -3.67 -12.70
N LEU A 143 23.01 -2.63 -12.77
CA LEU A 143 22.54 -1.25 -12.94
C LEU A 143 21.83 -1.04 -14.28
N GLN A 144 22.27 -1.70 -15.34
CA GLN A 144 21.55 -1.69 -16.62
C GLN A 144 20.16 -2.34 -16.51
N PHE A 145 20.02 -3.36 -15.67
CA PHE A 145 18.73 -3.99 -15.38
C PHE A 145 17.83 -3.11 -14.50
N VAL A 146 18.38 -2.50 -13.45
CA VAL A 146 17.58 -1.70 -12.50
C VAL A 146 17.37 -0.25 -12.96
N GLY A 147 18.07 0.23 -13.99
CA GLY A 147 18.03 1.64 -14.39
C GLY A 147 18.73 2.57 -13.40
N GLY A 148 19.80 2.09 -12.76
CA GLY A 148 20.68 2.90 -11.92
C GLY A 148 21.89 3.43 -12.72
N ASN A 149 22.77 4.16 -12.05
CA ASN A 149 23.95 4.76 -12.65
C ASN A 149 25.22 4.41 -11.85
N ILE A 150 26.36 4.33 -12.53
CA ILE A 150 27.69 4.21 -11.94
C ILE A 150 28.63 5.24 -12.54
N LYS A 151 29.29 6.02 -11.69
CA LYS A 151 30.28 7.03 -12.06
C LYS A 151 31.61 6.74 -11.37
N GLY A 152 32.69 6.67 -12.13
CA GLY A 152 34.06 6.62 -11.58
C GLY A 152 34.62 8.03 -11.36
N TYR A 153 35.52 8.15 -10.38
CA TYR A 153 36.23 9.39 -10.07
C TYR A 153 37.75 9.26 -10.27
N PRO A 154 38.47 10.38 -10.43
CA PRO A 154 39.93 10.37 -10.65
C PRO A 154 40.74 9.73 -9.50
N ASP A 155 40.21 9.74 -8.27
CA ASP A 155 40.84 9.10 -7.11
C ASP A 155 40.73 7.56 -7.12
N GLY A 156 40.00 7.02 -8.10
CA GLY A 156 39.72 5.60 -8.29
C GLY A 156 38.40 5.14 -7.66
N THR A 157 37.70 5.98 -6.90
CA THR A 157 36.42 5.61 -6.30
C THR A 157 35.30 5.52 -7.32
N MET A 158 34.23 4.80 -6.97
CA MET A 158 33.04 4.64 -7.79
C MET A 158 31.80 5.00 -6.99
N ASN A 159 30.93 5.81 -7.58
CA ASN A 159 29.62 6.11 -7.03
C ASN A 159 28.55 5.36 -7.81
N VAL A 160 27.75 4.59 -7.11
CA VAL A 160 26.55 3.93 -7.62
C VAL A 160 25.35 4.73 -7.14
N SER A 161 24.42 5.04 -8.04
CA SER A 161 23.18 5.75 -7.68
C SER A 161 21.95 5.05 -8.23
N TYR A 162 20.87 5.07 -7.44
CA TYR A 162 19.61 4.43 -7.77
C TYR A 162 18.44 5.13 -7.07
N ALA A 163 17.36 5.39 -7.82
CA ALA A 163 16.11 5.90 -7.27
C ALA A 163 15.25 4.72 -6.83
N VAL A 164 15.02 4.61 -5.51
CA VAL A 164 14.08 3.64 -4.95
C VAL A 164 12.66 4.17 -5.19
N LEU A 165 12.03 3.74 -6.28
CA LEU A 165 10.78 4.33 -6.76
C LEU A 165 9.55 3.77 -6.08
N ASN A 166 9.66 2.59 -5.47
CA ASN A 166 8.51 1.90 -4.88
C ASN A 166 8.73 1.63 -3.40
N VAL A 167 7.62 1.56 -2.67
CA VAL A 167 7.55 0.82 -1.41
C VAL A 167 7.03 -0.58 -1.73
N VAL A 168 7.61 -1.61 -1.13
CA VAL A 168 7.26 -3.02 -1.41
C VAL A 168 6.90 -3.76 -0.13
N SER A 169 5.83 -4.56 -0.18
CA SER A 169 5.42 -5.46 0.90
C SER A 169 4.63 -6.63 0.35
N GLY A 170 4.44 -7.68 1.14
CA GLY A 170 3.72 -8.86 0.70
C GLY A 170 3.97 -10.08 1.59
N ASN A 171 3.74 -11.24 1.01
CA ASN A 171 4.06 -12.53 1.57
C ASN A 171 4.94 -13.33 0.58
N THR A 172 5.21 -14.60 0.88
CA THR A 172 6.07 -15.46 0.05
C THR A 172 5.60 -15.62 -1.39
N ASN A 173 4.30 -15.51 -1.65
CA ASN A 173 3.69 -15.76 -2.96
C ASN A 173 3.19 -14.49 -3.64
N THR A 174 2.88 -13.43 -2.90
CA THR A 174 2.25 -12.22 -3.45
C THR A 174 2.99 -11.01 -2.94
N HIS A 175 3.48 -10.17 -3.86
CA HIS A 175 4.09 -8.89 -3.52
C HIS A 175 3.34 -7.75 -4.18
N TYR A 176 3.37 -6.62 -3.49
CA TYR A 176 2.75 -5.39 -3.91
C TYR A 176 3.78 -4.28 -3.88
N TRP A 177 3.75 -3.45 -4.92
CA TRP A 177 4.57 -2.26 -5.02
C TRP A 177 3.66 -1.06 -5.12
N VAL A 178 3.91 -0.02 -4.34
CA VAL A 178 3.26 1.27 -4.51
C VAL A 178 4.34 2.27 -4.91
N ARG A 179 4.18 2.89 -6.08
CA ARG A 179 5.09 3.93 -6.54
C ARG A 179 4.97 5.17 -5.68
N ARG A 180 6.11 5.66 -5.21
CA ARG A 180 6.20 6.78 -4.26
C ARG A 180 5.94 8.13 -4.93
N ASP A 181 6.33 8.24 -6.21
CA ASP A 181 6.28 9.45 -7.01
C ASP A 181 4.91 9.72 -7.62
N ASN A 182 4.21 8.66 -8.04
CA ASN A 182 2.97 8.80 -8.77
C ASN A 182 1.81 7.97 -8.21
N GLY A 183 2.04 7.00 -7.32
CA GLY A 183 0.99 6.18 -6.68
C GLY A 183 0.50 4.98 -7.49
N ILE A 184 1.10 4.64 -8.64
CA ILE A 184 0.74 3.41 -9.38
C ILE A 184 1.00 2.20 -8.48
N VAL A 185 0.04 1.28 -8.43
CA VAL A 185 0.14 0.04 -7.66
C VAL A 185 0.36 -1.13 -8.59
N TYR A 186 1.41 -1.90 -8.31
CA TYR A 186 1.69 -3.17 -8.98
C TYR A 186 1.49 -4.34 -8.04
N MET A 187 1.14 -5.49 -8.61
CA MET A 187 1.06 -6.75 -7.91
C MET A 187 1.75 -7.83 -8.74
N ASN A 188 2.35 -8.81 -8.07
CA ASN A 188 2.62 -10.10 -8.67
C ASN A 188 2.06 -11.22 -7.79
N SER A 189 1.75 -12.35 -8.42
CA SER A 189 1.44 -13.61 -7.75
C SER A 189 2.36 -14.70 -8.29
N GLY A 190 2.97 -15.46 -7.39
CA GLY A 190 3.96 -16.48 -7.71
C GLY A 190 5.13 -15.92 -8.52
N THR A 191 5.34 -16.51 -9.70
CA THR A 191 6.49 -16.18 -10.57
C THR A 191 6.19 -15.15 -11.64
N ASP A 192 4.98 -14.60 -11.68
CA ASP A 192 4.55 -13.72 -12.76
C ASP A 192 5.29 -12.37 -12.71
N LEU A 193 5.36 -11.72 -13.87
CA LEU A 193 5.81 -10.34 -13.94
C LEU A 193 4.80 -9.45 -13.20
N PRO A 194 5.28 -8.49 -12.38
CA PRO A 194 4.37 -7.55 -11.74
C PRO A 194 3.58 -6.76 -12.79
N HIS A 195 2.28 -6.63 -12.59
CA HIS A 195 1.37 -5.88 -13.44
C HIS A 195 0.63 -4.82 -12.62
N THR A 196 0.16 -3.76 -13.28
CA THR A 196 -0.59 -2.69 -12.63
C THR A 196 -1.97 -3.17 -12.21
N ILE A 197 -2.34 -2.91 -10.96
CA ILE A 197 -3.64 -3.25 -10.37
C ILE A 197 -4.48 -2.03 -10.00
N GLY A 198 -3.92 -0.83 -10.15
CA GLY A 198 -4.64 0.42 -9.92
C GLY A 198 -3.71 1.58 -9.65
N GLN A 199 -4.32 2.67 -9.19
CA GLN A 199 -3.69 3.96 -8.95
C GLN A 199 -4.12 4.45 -7.55
N THR A 200 -3.20 5.08 -6.83
CA THR A 200 -3.42 5.64 -5.49
C THR A 200 -2.92 7.08 -5.40
N ASN A 201 -3.28 7.79 -4.34
CA ASN A 201 -2.75 9.11 -4.00
C ASN A 201 -1.56 9.03 -3.04
N VAL A 202 -1.00 7.84 -2.81
CA VAL A 202 0.19 7.66 -1.96
C VAL A 202 1.34 8.51 -2.51
N ARG A 203 1.90 9.35 -1.63
CA ARG A 203 3.14 10.11 -1.85
C ARG A 203 4.04 9.91 -0.65
N ALA A 204 5.22 9.34 -0.87
CA ALA A 204 6.08 8.84 0.20
C ALA A 204 7.56 9.16 -0.05
N ASN A 205 7.89 10.44 -0.24
CA ASN A 205 9.21 10.89 -0.71
C ASN A 205 10.27 11.00 0.40
N GLY A 206 9.87 10.97 1.67
CA GLY A 206 10.74 10.99 2.84
C GLY A 206 10.97 9.60 3.44
N TYR A 207 10.83 9.50 4.76
CA TYR A 207 10.90 8.22 5.47
C TYR A 207 9.57 7.49 5.34
N TYR A 208 9.61 6.20 5.00
CA TYR A 208 8.40 5.44 4.79
C TYR A 208 8.51 4.01 5.31
N THR A 209 7.35 3.44 5.62
CA THR A 209 7.17 2.01 5.84
C THR A 209 5.91 1.56 5.13
N ILE A 210 5.87 0.28 4.76
CA ILE A 210 4.67 -0.35 4.21
C ILE A 210 4.42 -1.67 4.95
N HIS A 211 3.18 -1.86 5.39
CA HIS A 211 2.72 -3.08 6.02
C HIS A 211 1.66 -3.74 5.15
N PHE A 212 1.83 -5.04 4.88
CA PHE A 212 0.86 -5.88 4.21
C PHE A 212 0.01 -6.63 5.25
N SER A 213 -1.31 -6.58 5.10
CA SER A 213 -2.26 -7.39 5.87
C SER A 213 -3.11 -8.21 4.93
N ASN A 214 -3.11 -9.53 5.11
CA ASN A 214 -4.06 -10.41 4.44
C ASN A 214 -5.44 -10.28 5.09
N LEU A 215 -6.48 -9.95 4.32
CA LEU A 215 -7.85 -9.81 4.83
C LEU A 215 -8.70 -11.03 4.51
N SER A 216 -8.50 -11.61 3.33
CA SER A 216 -9.13 -12.85 2.86
C SER A 216 -8.30 -13.44 1.71
N ASN A 217 -8.74 -14.55 1.11
CA ASN A 217 -8.04 -15.13 -0.05
C ASN A 217 -7.93 -14.17 -1.24
N ASN A 218 -8.85 -13.22 -1.36
CA ASN A 218 -8.94 -12.31 -2.51
C ASN A 218 -8.76 -10.84 -2.12
N SER A 219 -8.42 -10.56 -0.87
CA SER A 219 -8.36 -9.19 -0.35
C SER A 219 -7.15 -8.95 0.52
N ALA A 220 -6.54 -7.79 0.31
CA ALA A 220 -5.38 -7.34 1.04
C ALA A 220 -5.51 -5.86 1.40
N MET A 221 -4.82 -5.46 2.45
CA MET A 221 -4.61 -4.07 2.81
C MET A 221 -3.12 -3.76 2.80
N LEU A 222 -2.75 -2.67 2.14
CA LEU A 222 -1.44 -2.05 2.29
C LEU A 222 -1.59 -0.82 3.17
N THR A 223 -0.84 -0.75 4.27
CA THR A 223 -0.73 0.47 5.09
C THR A 223 0.62 1.11 4.83
N VAL A 224 0.64 2.27 4.18
CA VAL A 224 1.86 3.05 3.93
C VAL A 224 1.92 4.19 4.92
N ASN A 225 2.97 4.23 5.73
CA ASN A 225 3.27 5.38 6.59
C ASN A 225 4.35 6.21 5.92
N HIS A 226 4.16 7.52 5.88
CA HIS A 226 5.13 8.48 5.35
C HIS A 226 5.39 9.55 6.40
N ASN A 227 6.60 9.57 6.95
CA ASN A 227 7.06 10.60 7.85
C ASN A 227 7.83 11.67 7.07
N TYR A 228 7.51 12.94 7.31
CA TYR A 228 8.01 14.07 6.53
C TYR A 228 8.18 15.36 7.37
N GLY A 229 8.81 16.34 6.72
CA GLY A 229 9.21 17.61 7.32
C GLY A 229 10.47 17.46 8.17
N GLU A 230 11.04 18.57 8.59
CA GLU A 230 12.09 18.62 9.61
C GLU A 230 11.44 19.04 10.93
N PRO A 231 11.58 18.30 12.05
CA PRO A 231 12.39 17.10 12.30
C PRO A 231 11.59 15.77 12.17
N SER A 232 10.91 15.54 11.05
CA SER A 232 10.03 14.38 10.79
C SER A 232 8.78 14.31 11.69
N MET A 233 8.13 15.44 11.93
CA MET A 233 6.90 15.52 12.74
C MET A 233 5.61 15.30 11.95
N GLY A 234 5.64 15.41 10.62
CA GLY A 234 4.50 15.07 9.78
C GLY A 234 4.42 13.57 9.59
N ASN A 235 3.21 12.99 9.71
CA ASN A 235 2.97 11.58 9.44
C ASN A 235 1.67 11.41 8.64
N ASP A 236 1.80 10.98 7.39
CA ASP A 236 0.68 10.58 6.56
C ASP A 236 0.54 9.05 6.60
N ILE A 237 -0.66 8.58 6.95
CA ILE A 237 -1.00 7.16 6.94
C ILE A 237 -2.01 6.92 5.83
N TYR A 238 -1.58 6.15 4.83
CA TYR A 238 -2.41 5.69 3.73
C TYR A 238 -2.82 4.24 3.97
N LYS A 239 -4.08 3.91 3.70
CA LYS A 239 -4.56 2.53 3.63
C LYS A 239 -5.11 2.26 2.24
N VAL A 240 -4.51 1.33 1.52
CA VAL A 240 -4.88 0.93 0.15
C VAL A 240 -5.52 -0.45 0.20
N PHE A 241 -6.82 -0.52 -0.07
CA PHE A 241 -7.59 -1.76 -0.09
C PHE A 241 -7.54 -2.37 -1.49
N ILE A 242 -7.14 -3.63 -1.55
CA ILE A 242 -7.05 -4.42 -2.77
C ILE A 242 -8.07 -5.56 -2.68
N HIS A 243 -8.88 -5.74 -3.72
CA HIS A 243 -9.83 -6.85 -3.84
C HIS A 243 -9.80 -7.40 -5.26
N ASN A 244 -9.75 -8.73 -5.40
CA ASN A 244 -9.66 -9.43 -6.70
C ASN A 244 -8.57 -8.85 -7.61
N GLY A 245 -7.39 -8.59 -7.05
CA GLY A 245 -6.25 -8.06 -7.79
C GLY A 245 -6.46 -6.63 -8.33
N LYS A 246 -7.33 -5.83 -7.71
CA LYS A 246 -7.54 -4.41 -8.07
C LYS A 246 -7.52 -3.53 -6.83
N VAL A 247 -6.94 -2.33 -6.96
CA VAL A 247 -7.14 -1.27 -5.97
C VAL A 247 -8.59 -0.79 -6.07
N ILE A 248 -9.34 -0.91 -4.98
CA ILE A 248 -10.78 -0.56 -4.97
C ILE A 248 -11.11 0.56 -3.97
N ARG A 249 -10.21 0.84 -3.02
CA ARG A 249 -10.40 1.90 -2.03
C ARG A 249 -9.06 2.39 -1.50
N GLU A 250 -9.04 3.65 -1.13
CA GLU A 250 -7.94 4.27 -0.40
C GLU A 250 -8.52 5.15 0.71
N SER A 251 -7.79 5.29 1.80
CA SER A 251 -8.00 6.36 2.78
C SER A 251 -6.67 6.98 3.19
N LYS A 252 -6.67 8.27 3.50
CA LYS A 252 -5.51 8.99 4.01
C LYS A 252 -5.89 9.75 5.28
N VAL A 253 -5.06 9.65 6.31
CA VAL A 253 -5.11 10.55 7.47
C VAL A 253 -3.73 11.14 7.71
N SER A 254 -3.71 12.44 8.04
CA SER A 254 -2.49 13.18 8.30
C SER A 254 -2.45 13.63 9.74
N TYR A 255 -1.26 13.55 10.33
CA TYR A 255 -0.96 13.99 11.68
C TYR A 255 0.30 14.84 11.66
N TYR A 256 0.39 15.81 12.58
CA TYR A 256 1.59 16.63 12.73
C TYR A 256 1.92 16.84 14.21
N GLY A 257 3.04 16.28 14.65
CA GLY A 257 3.51 16.34 16.02
C GLY A 257 4.04 15.00 16.53
N MET A 258 4.22 14.90 17.84
CA MET A 258 4.87 13.75 18.49
C MET A 258 3.87 12.80 19.16
N PHE A 259 2.57 12.96 18.95
CA PHE A 259 1.59 12.05 19.56
C PHE A 259 1.46 10.75 18.79
N PRO A 260 1.09 9.65 19.48
CA PRO A 260 0.80 8.38 18.81
C PRO A 260 -0.27 8.56 17.73
N THR A 261 -0.05 7.94 16.58
CA THR A 261 -0.94 7.95 15.42
C THR A 261 -1.56 6.57 15.15
N ILE A 262 -1.40 5.65 16.11
CA ILE A 262 -1.82 4.25 15.98
C ILE A 262 -3.33 4.18 16.18
N SER A 263 -3.99 3.48 15.26
CA SER A 263 -5.38 3.05 15.40
C SER A 263 -5.44 1.53 15.28
N THR A 264 -6.46 0.90 15.85
CA THR A 264 -6.73 -0.51 15.57
C THR A 264 -6.86 -0.74 14.06
N ALA A 265 -6.28 -1.83 13.57
CA ALA A 265 -6.28 -2.14 12.15
C ALA A 265 -7.64 -2.66 11.68
N GLN A 266 -8.31 -3.44 12.53
CA GLN A 266 -9.58 -4.10 12.26
C GLN A 266 -10.45 -4.15 13.50
N VAL A 267 -11.77 -4.28 13.27
CA VAL A 267 -12.76 -4.57 14.30
C VAL A 267 -13.90 -5.37 13.67
N ASP A 268 -14.40 -6.40 14.36
CA ASP A 268 -15.48 -7.27 13.86
C ASP A 268 -15.26 -7.77 12.41
N ASN A 269 -14.01 -8.18 12.10
CA ASN A 269 -13.58 -8.62 10.76
C ASN A 269 -13.73 -7.54 9.65
N MET A 270 -13.84 -6.27 10.03
CA MET A 270 -13.84 -5.12 9.15
C MET A 270 -12.56 -4.32 9.33
N SER A 271 -11.99 -3.84 8.24
CA SER A 271 -10.88 -2.89 8.24
C SER A 271 -11.34 -1.52 8.71
N VAL A 272 -10.57 -0.93 9.62
CA VAL A 272 -10.73 0.45 10.06
C VAL A 272 -9.97 1.36 9.10
N MET A 273 -10.66 2.24 8.38
CA MET A 273 -10.07 3.17 7.42
C MET A 273 -10.42 4.60 7.80
N LEU A 274 -9.40 5.45 7.96
CA LEU A 274 -9.56 6.87 8.30
C LEU A 274 -9.25 7.72 7.07
N ASN A 275 -10.22 8.54 6.67
CA ASN A 275 -10.06 9.55 5.63
C ASN A 275 -10.23 10.94 6.23
N GLY A 276 -9.13 11.55 6.65
CA GLY A 276 -9.13 12.69 7.56
C GLY A 276 -9.81 12.31 8.88
N SER A 277 -10.96 12.92 9.15
CA SER A 277 -11.80 12.66 10.33
C SER A 277 -13.02 11.79 10.04
N GLU A 278 -13.13 11.21 8.84
CA GLU A 278 -14.17 10.24 8.53
C GLU A 278 -13.64 8.84 8.86
N LEU A 279 -14.34 8.11 9.73
CA LEU A 279 -14.12 6.69 9.95
C LEU A 279 -15.00 5.88 9.01
N GLN A 280 -14.39 4.97 8.25
CA GLN A 280 -15.05 3.95 7.45
C GLN A 280 -14.73 2.56 8.03
N LEU A 281 -15.77 1.76 8.26
CA LEU A 281 -15.62 0.33 8.56
C LEU A 281 -15.91 -0.46 7.29
N VAL A 282 -14.91 -1.19 6.81
CA VAL A 282 -14.90 -1.80 5.49
C VAL A 282 -14.76 -3.31 5.61
N ASN A 283 -15.71 -4.07 5.07
CA ASN A 283 -15.64 -5.54 5.13
C ASN A 283 -14.52 -6.10 4.23
N THR A 284 -14.38 -7.43 4.24
CA THR A 284 -13.39 -8.16 3.43
C THR A 284 -13.57 -8.00 1.93
N GLU A 285 -14.73 -7.58 1.43
CA GLU A 285 -14.97 -7.30 0.01
C GLU A 285 -14.71 -5.83 -0.36
N GLY A 286 -14.30 -4.99 0.58
CA GLY A 286 -14.04 -3.56 0.36
C GLY A 286 -15.30 -2.67 0.36
N ILE A 287 -16.44 -3.22 0.79
CA ILE A 287 -17.71 -2.52 0.95
C ILE A 287 -17.73 -1.81 2.29
N VAL A 288 -18.01 -0.51 2.28
CA VAL A 288 -18.20 0.29 3.49
C VAL A 288 -19.51 -0.11 4.14
N LYS A 289 -19.44 -0.68 5.34
CA LYS A 289 -20.62 -1.06 6.14
C LYS A 289 -21.08 0.07 7.04
N GLN A 290 -20.15 0.88 7.54
CA GLN A 290 -20.45 2.02 8.39
C GLN A 290 -19.56 3.22 8.07
N ARG A 291 -20.11 4.42 8.29
CA ARG A 291 -19.40 5.70 8.21
C ARG A 291 -19.70 6.55 9.43
N TYR A 292 -18.68 7.18 9.97
CA TYR A 292 -18.82 8.08 11.11
C TYR A 292 -18.05 9.38 10.88
N ASP A 293 -18.71 10.51 11.12
CA ASP A 293 -18.07 11.82 11.19
C ASP A 293 -17.52 12.04 12.60
N LEU A 294 -16.20 11.87 12.75
CA LEU A 294 -15.56 11.96 14.06
C LEU A 294 -15.47 13.40 14.57
N LYS A 295 -15.52 14.42 13.70
CA LYS A 295 -15.57 15.82 14.14
C LYS A 295 -16.88 16.09 14.85
N LYS A 296 -17.99 15.63 14.25
CA LYS A 296 -19.32 15.76 14.85
C LYS A 296 -19.44 14.96 16.15
N LEU A 297 -19.02 13.69 16.11
CA LEU A 297 -19.15 12.78 17.26
C LEU A 297 -18.19 13.16 18.40
N GLY A 298 -16.92 13.45 18.08
CA GLY A 298 -15.90 13.79 19.05
C GLY A 298 -15.92 15.26 19.49
N GLY A 299 -16.56 16.15 18.73
CA GLY A 299 -16.75 17.56 19.07
C GLY A 299 -15.55 18.48 18.83
N ILE A 300 -14.50 17.98 18.18
CA ILE A 300 -13.29 18.77 17.87
C ILE A 300 -13.00 18.60 16.38
N ASP A 301 -12.80 19.71 15.69
CA ASP A 301 -12.42 19.68 14.27
C ASP A 301 -10.92 19.36 14.14
N GLU A 302 -10.55 18.08 14.20
CA GLU A 302 -9.20 17.59 13.93
C GLU A 302 -9.17 16.12 13.48
N SER A 303 -7.96 15.57 13.28
CA SER A 303 -7.74 14.13 13.04
C SER A 303 -7.92 13.33 14.33
N TYR A 304 -8.32 12.07 14.19
CA TYR A 304 -8.60 11.18 15.32
C TYR A 304 -7.87 9.85 15.14
N THR A 305 -7.53 9.19 16.25
CA THR A 305 -7.19 7.76 16.25
C THR A 305 -8.34 6.93 16.82
N ILE A 306 -8.40 5.65 16.41
CA ILE A 306 -9.45 4.70 16.81
C ILE A 306 -8.83 3.61 17.68
N GLU A 307 -9.26 3.51 18.93
CA GLU A 307 -8.86 2.43 19.84
C GLU A 307 -9.80 1.23 19.72
N TYR A 308 -11.10 1.51 19.52
CA TYR A 308 -12.14 0.49 19.35
C TYR A 308 -13.35 1.06 18.58
N ALA A 309 -14.08 0.19 17.89
CA ALA A 309 -15.33 0.56 17.22
C ALA A 309 -16.25 -0.68 17.07
N SER A 310 -17.43 -0.67 17.64
CA SER A 310 -18.45 -1.70 17.42
C SER A 310 -19.54 -1.16 16.52
N ALA A 311 -19.68 -1.73 15.32
CA ALA A 311 -20.79 -1.38 14.42
C ALA A 311 -22.14 -1.87 14.97
N LEU A 312 -22.15 -3.03 15.65
CA LEU A 312 -23.34 -3.63 16.20
C LEU A 312 -23.90 -2.82 17.37
N ASP A 313 -23.02 -2.48 18.31
CA ASP A 313 -23.40 -1.77 19.53
C ASP A 313 -23.57 -0.27 19.26
N GLY A 314 -22.89 0.26 18.23
CA GLY A 314 -22.83 1.69 17.95
C GLY A 314 -21.91 2.41 18.93
N ILE A 315 -20.86 1.74 19.39
CA ILE A 315 -19.91 2.27 20.37
C ILE A 315 -18.57 2.55 19.69
N LEU A 316 -18.00 3.74 19.91
CA LEU A 316 -16.65 4.07 19.46
C LEU A 316 -15.79 4.48 20.65
N LEU A 317 -14.52 4.09 20.60
CA LEU A 317 -13.48 4.57 21.50
C LEU A 317 -12.45 5.32 20.66
N ILE A 318 -12.47 6.64 20.73
CA ILE A 318 -11.70 7.52 19.84
C ILE A 318 -10.83 8.50 20.63
N ARG A 319 -9.73 8.95 20.03
CA ARG A 319 -8.89 10.02 20.59
C ARG A 319 -8.72 11.16 19.58
N PRO A 320 -9.13 12.39 19.90
CA PRO A 320 -8.71 13.57 19.16
C PRO A 320 -7.18 13.71 19.23
N TYR A 321 -6.52 13.97 18.09
CA TYR A 321 -5.07 13.97 18.03
C TYR A 321 -4.42 15.06 18.90
N GLY A 322 -5.02 16.25 19.02
CA GLY A 322 -4.44 17.37 19.76
C GLY A 322 -4.53 17.19 21.28
N THR A 323 -5.65 16.67 21.78
CA THR A 323 -5.87 16.49 23.23
C THR A 323 -5.41 15.13 23.73
N GLN A 324 -5.44 14.09 22.90
CA GLN A 324 -5.15 12.69 23.24
C GLN A 324 -6.10 12.10 24.31
N SER A 325 -7.18 12.82 24.66
CA SER A 325 -8.19 12.37 25.60
C SER A 325 -9.00 11.23 25.00
N LEU A 326 -9.21 10.18 25.78
CA LEU A 326 -10.02 9.04 25.36
C LEU A 326 -11.50 9.37 25.48
N LEU A 327 -12.22 9.28 24.37
CA LEU A 327 -13.66 9.51 24.30
C LEU A 327 -14.38 8.20 24.05
N LEU A 328 -15.34 7.88 24.90
CA LEU A 328 -16.36 6.89 24.63
C LEU A 328 -17.54 7.59 23.94
N VAL A 329 -17.93 7.11 22.77
CA VAL A 329 -19.04 7.65 21.99
C VAL A 329 -20.09 6.56 21.85
N ASP A 330 -21.32 6.85 22.28
CA ASP A 330 -22.50 6.10 21.90
C ASP A 330 -23.14 6.80 20.70
N VAL A 331 -22.96 6.21 19.53
CA VAL A 331 -23.43 6.76 18.26
C VAL A 331 -24.96 6.76 18.19
N LYS A 332 -25.63 5.79 18.82
CA LYS A 332 -27.10 5.68 18.79
C LYS A 332 -27.74 6.72 19.70
N ALA A 333 -27.18 6.90 20.90
CA ALA A 333 -27.62 7.93 21.83
C ALA A 333 -27.14 9.34 21.43
N GLY A 334 -26.13 9.43 20.56
CA GLY A 334 -25.50 10.71 20.20
C GLY A 334 -24.72 11.34 21.36
N THR A 335 -24.31 10.53 22.33
CA THR A 335 -23.60 10.99 23.53
C THR A 335 -22.11 10.72 23.42
N ARG A 336 -21.33 11.55 24.11
CA ARG A 336 -19.88 11.36 24.25
C ARG A 336 -19.47 11.58 25.70
N THR A 337 -18.52 10.77 26.14
CA THR A 337 -18.03 10.77 27.52
C THR A 337 -16.51 10.80 27.51
N VAL A 338 -15.92 11.73 28.26
CA VAL A 338 -14.48 11.84 28.42
C VAL A 338 -14.04 10.88 29.53
N LEU A 339 -13.44 9.75 29.16
CA LEU A 339 -13.33 8.62 30.09
C LEU A 339 -12.51 8.90 31.35
N TYR A 340 -11.45 9.71 31.28
CA TYR A 340 -10.66 9.98 32.48
C TYR A 340 -11.45 10.80 33.52
N GLN A 341 -12.48 11.54 33.11
CA GLN A 341 -13.33 12.31 34.03
C GLN A 341 -14.30 11.41 34.80
N GLU A 342 -14.70 10.29 34.21
CA GLU A 342 -15.57 9.29 34.82
C GLU A 342 -14.80 8.25 35.65
N LEU A 343 -13.59 7.88 35.19
CA LEU A 343 -12.84 6.76 35.75
C LEU A 343 -11.84 7.16 36.84
N LEU A 344 -11.45 8.44 36.92
CA LEU A 344 -10.41 8.91 37.85
C LEU A 344 -10.98 9.87 38.90
N SER A 345 -10.39 9.91 40.09
CA SER A 345 -10.71 10.92 41.12
C SER A 345 -10.28 12.33 40.68
N LYS A 346 -10.80 13.38 41.34
CA LYS A 346 -10.45 14.77 41.02
C LYS A 346 -8.95 15.04 41.15
N GLU A 347 -8.30 14.45 42.13
CA GLU A 347 -6.85 14.55 42.33
C GLU A 347 -6.09 13.91 41.15
N ALA A 348 -6.55 12.74 40.69
CA ALA A 348 -5.94 12.03 39.56
C ALA A 348 -6.24 12.68 38.19
N GLN A 349 -7.28 13.52 38.09
CA GLN A 349 -7.60 14.29 36.88
C GLN A 349 -6.65 15.48 36.68
N ALA A 350 -6.09 16.06 37.75
CA ALA A 350 -5.32 17.31 37.68
C ALA A 350 -4.15 17.32 36.66
N PRO A 351 -3.34 16.25 36.52
CA PRO A 351 -2.28 16.21 35.50
C PRO A 351 -2.80 16.25 34.05
N PHE A 352 -3.98 15.69 33.81
CA PHE A 352 -4.61 15.69 32.48
C PHE A 352 -5.13 17.08 32.13
N GLU A 353 -5.83 17.73 33.05
CA GLU A 353 -6.39 19.08 32.85
C GLU A 353 -5.28 20.10 32.60
N LEU A 354 -4.19 20.06 33.39
CA LEU A 354 -3.04 20.94 33.20
C LEU A 354 -2.43 20.79 31.79
N ARG A 355 -2.33 19.54 31.32
CA ARG A 355 -1.79 19.22 29.98
C ARG A 355 -2.70 19.72 28.87
N ILE A 356 -4.02 19.63 29.04
CA ILE A 356 -5.02 20.13 28.07
C ILE A 356 -4.99 21.67 28.04
N MET A 357 -5.05 22.34 29.19
CA MET A 357 -5.06 23.81 29.28
C MET A 357 -3.80 24.45 28.67
N THR A 358 -2.63 23.92 28.98
CA THR A 358 -1.34 24.42 28.44
C THR A 358 -1.32 24.38 26.90
N ARG A 359 -2.03 23.42 26.29
CA ARG A 359 -2.10 23.26 24.83
C ARG A 359 -3.09 24.21 24.18
N CYS A 360 -4.28 24.38 24.78
CA CYS A 360 -5.27 25.33 24.30
C CYS A 360 -4.68 26.75 24.23
N LEU A 361 -3.91 27.14 25.26
CA LEU A 361 -3.24 28.45 25.30
C LEU A 361 -2.15 28.61 24.24
N ARG A 362 -1.41 27.55 23.89
CA ARG A 362 -0.43 27.59 22.78
C ARG A 362 -1.09 27.70 21.41
N ARG A 363 -2.20 26.99 21.19
CA ARG A 363 -2.95 27.04 19.91
C ARG A 363 -3.52 28.44 19.67
N LEU A 364 -4.08 29.07 20.70
CA LEU A 364 -4.62 30.44 20.61
C LEU A 364 -3.55 31.51 20.32
N ARG A 365 -2.30 31.33 20.78
CA ARG A 365 -1.21 32.28 20.48
C ARG A 365 -0.69 32.20 19.05
N ILE A 366 -0.82 31.05 18.39
CA ILE A 366 -0.36 30.86 17.00
C ILE A 366 -1.38 31.41 15.99
N SER A 367 -2.66 31.48 16.35
CA SER A 367 -3.71 32.02 15.47
C SER A 367 -3.85 33.56 15.48
N VAL A 368 -3.06 34.28 16.28
CA VAL A 368 -3.12 35.75 16.47
C VAL A 368 -1.85 36.44 15.93
N LEU A 369 -0.96 35.69 15.29
CA LEU A 369 0.20 36.15 14.54
C LEU A 369 0.08 35.66 13.11
#